data_AF-A0A235HWN7-F1
#
_entry.id   AF-A0A235HWN7-F1
#
_cell.length_a   1.000
_cell.length_b   1.000
_cell.length_c   1.000
_cell.angle_alpha   90.00
_cell.angle_beta   90.00
_cell.angle_gamma   90.00
#
_symmetry.space_group_name_H-M   'P 1'
#
loop_
_entity.id
_entity.type
_entity.pdbx_description
1 polymer ?
#
loop_
_entity_poly.entity_id
_entity_poly.type
_entity_poly.pdbx_seq_one_letter_code
_entity_poly.pdbx_strand_id
1 'polypeptide(L)'
;MKQDSDLRNNLKSIRTRLGMSQQDLANIASVTRQTISGVESGLYAPSVAITLRLAKALGCQVEDLFWLERDLPEIEAVLAKPVPNDQQLRVSVARVGGQWIAYPLIGKDAFRQDMIPADGEGTSQTGTNKVRVRLLDDNLDTLHNTVVIAGCAPVISLWARATERWHPQLRVQYNFANSMAALHSLCRGEAHIAGMHLYDPETGEYNTPFVRDVLAGREAVLITLGVWEEGLL
;
A
#
# COMPACT_ATOMS: atom_id res chain seq x y z
N MET A 1 17.65 -22.69 28.58
CA MET A 1 16.91 -22.71 27.31
C MET A 1 17.26 -21.41 26.60
N LYS A 2 17.91 -21.46 25.43
CA LYS A 2 18.28 -20.24 24.68
C LYS A 2 16.98 -19.51 24.30
N GLN A 3 16.94 -18.19 24.51
CA GLN A 3 15.92 -17.34 23.91
C GLN A 3 15.93 -17.60 22.40
N ASP A 4 14.79 -17.96 21.84
CA ASP A 4 14.60 -17.93 20.40
C ASP A 4 14.53 -16.44 20.02
N SER A 5 15.65 -15.87 19.58
CA SER A 5 15.80 -14.42 19.34
C SER A 5 14.85 -13.87 18.27
N ASP A 6 14.31 -14.75 17.45
CA ASP A 6 13.56 -14.44 16.25
C ASP A 6 12.04 -14.50 16.48
N LEU A 7 11.59 -14.94 17.67
CA LEU A 7 10.18 -14.93 18.05
C LEU A 7 9.74 -13.52 18.47
N ARG A 8 8.74 -12.98 17.80
CA ARG A 8 8.09 -11.71 18.13
C ARG A 8 6.68 -11.98 18.65
N ASN A 9 6.14 -11.05 19.45
CA ASN A 9 4.78 -11.15 19.96
C ASN A 9 4.04 -9.80 19.96
N ASN A 10 2.72 -9.84 19.80
CA ASN A 10 1.81 -8.68 19.82
C ASN A 10 0.76 -8.75 20.94
N LEU A 11 0.99 -9.64 21.93
CA LEU A 11 0.02 -9.99 22.97
C LEU A 11 -0.49 -8.76 23.75
N LYS A 12 0.45 -7.87 24.13
CA LYS A 12 0.16 -6.66 24.91
C LYS A 12 -0.80 -5.73 24.17
N SER A 13 -0.55 -5.50 22.89
CA SER A 13 -1.34 -4.58 22.06
C SER A 13 -2.79 -5.04 21.95
N ILE A 14 -2.99 -6.32 21.57
CA ILE A 14 -4.32 -6.92 21.40
C ILE A 14 -5.09 -6.91 22.73
N ARG A 15 -4.44 -7.30 23.83
CA ARG A 15 -5.04 -7.25 25.17
C ARG A 15 -5.50 -5.84 25.54
N THR A 16 -4.65 -4.82 25.34
CA THR A 16 -5.00 -3.43 25.68
C THR A 16 -6.12 -2.87 24.81
N ARG A 17 -6.19 -3.26 23.54
CA ARG A 17 -7.28 -2.87 22.63
C ARG A 17 -8.64 -3.41 23.08
N LEU A 18 -8.66 -4.59 23.72
CA LEU A 18 -9.86 -5.18 24.32
C LEU A 18 -10.16 -4.64 25.73
N GLY A 19 -9.42 -3.64 26.21
CA GLY A 19 -9.60 -3.07 27.54
C GLY A 19 -9.25 -4.00 28.69
N MET A 20 -8.51 -5.10 28.43
CA MET A 20 -8.18 -6.11 29.43
C MET A 20 -6.89 -5.76 30.17
N SER A 21 -6.86 -5.97 31.48
CA SER A 21 -5.61 -6.01 32.25
C SER A 21 -4.89 -7.35 32.04
N GLN A 22 -3.61 -7.43 32.42
CA GLN A 22 -2.87 -8.70 32.40
C GLN A 22 -3.54 -9.78 33.28
N GLN A 23 -4.19 -9.37 34.37
CA GLN A 23 -4.91 -10.28 35.25
C GLN A 23 -6.18 -10.81 34.60
N ASP A 24 -6.90 -9.96 33.86
CA ASP A 24 -8.13 -10.37 33.15
C ASP A 24 -7.82 -11.43 32.10
N LEU A 25 -6.79 -11.18 31.27
CA LEU A 25 -6.36 -12.16 30.28
C LEU A 25 -5.84 -13.44 30.93
N ALA A 26 -5.10 -13.34 32.03
CA ALA A 26 -4.62 -14.50 32.78
C ALA A 26 -5.80 -15.38 33.26
N ASN A 27 -6.87 -14.76 33.76
CA ASN A 27 -8.07 -15.46 34.22
C ASN A 27 -8.77 -16.18 33.05
N ILE A 28 -8.99 -15.48 31.93
CA ILE A 28 -9.70 -16.04 30.76
C ILE A 28 -8.89 -17.16 30.11
N ALA A 29 -7.58 -16.94 29.90
CA ALA A 29 -6.68 -17.95 29.34
C ALA A 29 -6.29 -19.01 30.38
N SER A 30 -6.76 -18.90 31.64
CA SER A 30 -6.44 -19.75 32.79
C SER A 30 -4.93 -20.03 32.98
N VAL A 31 -4.13 -18.98 32.82
CA VAL A 31 -2.69 -18.94 33.12
C VAL A 31 -2.43 -17.95 34.25
N THR A 32 -1.18 -17.84 34.71
CA THR A 32 -0.84 -16.86 35.75
C THR A 32 -0.61 -15.47 35.15
N ARG A 33 -0.78 -14.41 35.94
CA ARG A 33 -0.42 -13.04 35.52
C ARG A 33 1.08 -12.94 35.16
N GLN A 34 1.93 -13.68 35.87
CA GLN A 34 3.36 -13.81 35.59
C GLN A 34 3.59 -14.42 34.21
N THR A 35 2.73 -15.35 33.79
CA THR A 35 2.77 -15.91 32.43
C THR A 35 2.53 -14.83 31.38
N ILE A 36 1.46 -14.06 31.53
CA ILE A 36 1.16 -12.95 30.61
C ILE A 36 2.32 -11.95 30.57
N SER A 37 2.82 -11.51 31.72
CA SER A 37 3.92 -10.55 31.79
C SER A 37 5.22 -11.08 31.17
N GLY A 38 5.55 -12.35 31.40
CA GLY A 38 6.76 -12.97 30.83
C GLY A 38 6.69 -13.09 29.32
N VAL A 39 5.52 -13.45 28.79
CA VAL A 39 5.30 -13.52 27.34
C VAL A 39 5.34 -12.12 26.70
N GLU A 40 4.63 -11.14 27.26
CA GLU A 40 4.61 -9.76 26.74
C GLU A 40 6.00 -9.11 26.72
N SER A 41 6.86 -9.46 27.68
CA SER A 41 8.23 -8.92 27.78
C SER A 41 9.26 -9.73 26.98
N GLY A 42 8.87 -10.84 26.35
CA GLY A 42 9.80 -11.72 25.64
C GLY A 42 10.79 -12.45 26.58
N LEU A 43 10.45 -12.57 27.87
CA LEU A 43 11.28 -13.26 28.85
C LEU A 43 11.48 -14.74 28.47
N TYR A 44 10.45 -15.35 27.87
CA TYR A 44 10.50 -16.71 27.34
C TYR A 44 9.45 -16.92 26.24
N ALA A 45 9.67 -17.92 25.39
CA ALA A 45 8.69 -18.39 24.42
C ALA A 45 7.59 -19.21 25.13
N PRO A 46 6.29 -18.86 24.99
CA PRO A 46 5.22 -19.67 25.54
C PRO A 46 5.16 -21.05 24.88
N SER A 47 4.66 -22.04 25.60
CA SER A 47 4.37 -23.35 24.99
C SER A 47 3.19 -23.23 24.03
N VAL A 48 3.11 -24.15 23.06
CA VAL A 48 1.99 -24.24 22.11
C VAL A 48 0.62 -24.21 22.82
N ALA A 49 0.50 -24.91 23.96
CA ALA A 49 -0.73 -24.92 24.74
C ALA A 49 -1.08 -23.54 25.31
N ILE A 50 -0.11 -22.78 25.82
CA ILE A 50 -0.34 -21.41 26.31
C ILE A 50 -0.73 -20.51 25.13
N THR A 51 0.00 -20.60 24.02
CA THR A 51 -0.25 -19.85 22.79
C THR A 51 -1.69 -20.03 22.29
N LEU A 52 -2.17 -21.27 22.15
CA LEU A 52 -3.53 -21.58 21.72
C LEU A 52 -4.60 -21.07 22.68
N ARG A 53 -4.34 -21.12 24.00
CA ARG A 53 -5.26 -20.61 25.02
C ARG A 53 -5.37 -19.09 24.98
N LEU A 54 -4.26 -18.39 24.75
CA LEU A 54 -4.24 -16.94 24.59
C LEU A 54 -5.01 -16.51 23.34
N ALA A 55 -4.77 -17.17 22.21
CA ALA A 55 -5.49 -16.93 20.95
C ALA A 55 -7.00 -17.10 21.15
N LYS A 56 -7.41 -18.21 21.76
CA LYS A 56 -8.82 -18.48 22.08
C LYS A 56 -9.42 -17.46 23.05
N ALA A 57 -8.67 -17.05 24.08
CA ALA A 57 -9.13 -16.06 25.06
C ALA A 57 -9.33 -14.66 24.46
N LEU A 58 -8.54 -14.31 23.44
CA LEU A 58 -8.58 -13.02 22.76
C LEU A 58 -9.45 -13.04 21.50
N GLY A 59 -9.92 -14.21 21.06
CA GLY A 59 -10.73 -14.37 19.86
C GLY A 59 -9.96 -14.09 18.57
N CYS A 60 -8.66 -14.39 18.53
CA CYS A 60 -7.78 -14.20 17.37
C CYS A 60 -7.03 -15.49 17.01
N GLN A 61 -6.30 -15.47 15.91
CA GLN A 61 -5.41 -16.57 15.52
C GLN A 61 -4.11 -16.54 16.33
N VAL A 62 -3.32 -17.62 16.26
CA VAL A 62 -2.02 -17.70 16.92
C VAL A 62 -1.01 -16.76 16.25
N GLU A 63 -1.12 -16.66 14.93
CA GLU A 63 -0.28 -15.87 14.05
C GLU A 63 -0.48 -14.37 14.29
N ASP A 64 -1.68 -13.95 14.74
CA ASP A 64 -1.94 -12.57 15.19
C ASP A 64 -1.16 -12.21 16.47
N LEU A 65 -0.79 -13.22 17.26
CA LEU A 65 -0.11 -13.07 18.54
C LEU A 65 1.39 -13.26 18.45
N PHE A 66 1.88 -14.16 17.59
CA PHE A 66 3.28 -14.58 17.53
C PHE A 66 3.72 -14.90 16.10
N TRP A 67 4.92 -14.45 15.72
CA TRP A 67 5.54 -14.74 14.42
C TRP A 67 7.06 -14.84 14.52
N LEU A 68 7.69 -15.43 13.50
CA LEU A 68 9.14 -15.45 13.33
C LEU A 68 9.55 -14.35 12.36
N GLU A 69 10.60 -13.59 12.70
CA GLU A 69 11.04 -12.43 11.92
C GLU A 69 11.58 -12.77 10.50
N ARG A 70 11.82 -14.06 10.21
CA ARG A 70 12.40 -14.52 8.93
C ARG A 70 11.39 -14.87 7.84
N ASP A 71 10.09 -14.75 8.09
CA ASP A 71 9.04 -15.18 7.16
C ASP A 71 8.52 -14.07 6.22
N LEU A 72 9.22 -12.94 6.09
CA LEU A 72 8.79 -11.85 5.18
C LEU A 72 9.01 -12.22 3.70
N PRO A 73 7.99 -12.12 2.82
CA PRO A 73 8.06 -12.62 1.46
C PRO A 73 8.93 -11.77 0.51
N GLU A 74 9.78 -12.41 -0.29
CA GLU A 74 10.50 -11.79 -1.41
C GLU A 74 9.71 -11.88 -2.73
N ILE A 75 9.48 -10.76 -3.41
CA ILE A 75 8.85 -10.59 -4.74
C ILE A 75 9.85 -10.08 -5.81
N GLU A 76 9.45 -9.93 -7.07
CA GLU A 76 10.26 -9.32 -8.14
C GLU A 76 9.44 -8.25 -8.89
N ALA A 77 9.89 -6.98 -8.88
CA ALA A 77 9.27 -5.83 -9.53
C ALA A 77 10.04 -5.22 -10.73
N VAL A 78 9.72 -4.00 -11.15
CA VAL A 78 10.32 -3.25 -12.27
C VAL A 78 10.43 -1.79 -11.83
N LEU A 79 11.55 -1.10 -12.03
CA LEU A 79 11.71 0.28 -11.54
C LEU A 79 10.90 1.23 -12.42
N ALA A 80 10.02 2.02 -11.81
CA ALA A 80 9.18 3.00 -12.51
C ALA A 80 9.98 4.19 -13.07
N LYS A 81 11.20 4.43 -12.57
CA LYS A 81 12.11 5.48 -13.05
C LYS A 81 13.58 5.12 -12.76
N PRO A 82 14.53 5.67 -13.52
CA PRO A 82 15.96 5.49 -13.26
C PRO A 82 16.34 6.03 -11.87
N VAL A 83 17.28 5.34 -11.22
CA VAL A 83 17.87 5.73 -9.92
C VAL A 83 19.39 5.70 -10.02
N PRO A 84 20.12 6.49 -9.20
CA PRO A 84 21.57 6.37 -9.09
C PRO A 84 21.99 4.95 -8.69
N ASN A 85 23.13 4.50 -9.23
CA ASN A 85 23.69 3.18 -8.89
C ASN A 85 24.17 3.13 -7.43
N ASP A 86 24.17 1.92 -6.87
CA ASP A 86 24.77 1.57 -5.56
C ASP A 86 24.20 2.30 -4.34
N GLN A 87 22.91 2.66 -4.38
CA GLN A 87 22.22 3.31 -3.26
C GLN A 87 21.12 2.41 -2.68
N GLN A 88 21.06 2.29 -1.35
CA GLN A 88 19.86 1.74 -0.69
C GLN A 88 18.69 2.70 -0.93
N LEU A 89 17.57 2.14 -1.39
CA LEU A 89 16.45 2.91 -1.89
C LEU A 89 15.13 2.42 -1.29
N ARG A 90 14.34 3.36 -0.78
CA ARG A 90 12.97 3.14 -0.34
C ARG A 90 12.05 3.11 -1.56
N VAL A 91 11.16 2.14 -1.65
CA VAL A 91 10.20 2.00 -2.76
C VAL A 91 8.79 1.72 -2.28
N SER A 92 7.78 2.28 -2.93
CA SER A 92 6.40 1.74 -2.89
C SER A 92 6.23 0.77 -4.06
N VAL A 93 5.37 -0.24 -3.93
CA VAL A 93 5.10 -1.22 -4.99
C VAL A 93 3.62 -1.43 -5.30
N ALA A 94 3.34 -1.70 -6.57
CA ALA A 94 1.99 -2.04 -7.04
C ALA A 94 2.06 -3.13 -8.12
N ARG A 95 0.99 -3.90 -8.28
CA ARG A 95 0.86 -4.90 -9.36
C ARG A 95 0.10 -4.30 -10.54
N VAL A 96 0.76 -4.21 -11.69
CA VAL A 96 0.25 -3.57 -12.90
C VAL A 96 0.46 -4.52 -14.08
N GLY A 97 -0.61 -4.89 -14.80
CA GLY A 97 -0.51 -5.83 -15.93
C GLY A 97 0.07 -7.20 -15.55
N GLY A 98 -0.08 -7.62 -14.30
CA GLY A 98 0.47 -8.88 -13.78
C GLY A 98 1.93 -8.80 -13.29
N GLN A 99 2.62 -7.67 -13.47
CA GLN A 99 4.00 -7.45 -13.01
C GLN A 99 4.02 -6.53 -11.79
N TRP A 100 4.95 -6.74 -10.88
CA TRP A 100 5.19 -5.77 -9.81
C TRP A 100 5.99 -4.58 -10.36
N ILE A 101 5.63 -3.36 -9.96
CA ILE A 101 6.32 -2.12 -10.29
C ILE A 101 6.77 -1.48 -8.98
N ALA A 102 8.03 -1.02 -8.92
CA ALA A 102 8.62 -0.34 -7.78
C ALA A 102 8.82 1.15 -8.09
N TYR A 103 8.31 2.01 -7.22
CA TYR A 103 8.34 3.46 -7.32
C TYR A 103 9.34 4.04 -6.29
N PRO A 104 10.52 4.53 -6.72
CA PRO A 104 11.51 5.13 -5.82
C PRO A 104 11.00 6.38 -5.10
N LEU A 105 11.12 6.38 -3.79
CA LEU A 105 10.77 7.49 -2.91
C LEU A 105 12.00 8.42 -2.72
N ILE A 106 12.33 9.20 -3.76
CA ILE A 106 13.51 10.10 -3.80
C ILE A 106 13.06 11.54 -4.08
N GLY A 107 13.67 12.52 -3.41
CA GLY A 107 13.42 13.95 -3.65
C GLY A 107 11.95 14.32 -3.42
N LYS A 108 11.35 15.10 -4.33
CA LYS A 108 9.92 15.47 -4.26
C LYS A 108 8.97 14.26 -4.27
N ASP A 109 9.40 13.11 -4.80
CA ASP A 109 8.59 11.89 -4.80
C ASP A 109 8.65 11.12 -3.47
N ALA A 110 9.62 11.47 -2.60
CA ALA A 110 9.66 11.02 -1.21
C ALA A 110 8.67 11.81 -0.34
N PHE A 111 8.30 13.02 -0.77
CA PHE A 111 7.47 13.96 -0.03
C PHE A 111 6.23 14.31 -0.84
N ARG A 112 5.17 13.54 -0.66
CA ARG A 112 3.82 14.10 -0.76
C ARG A 112 3.54 14.83 0.56
N GLN A 113 2.49 15.63 0.65
CA GLN A 113 2.05 16.22 1.93
C GLN A 113 1.71 15.16 3.01
N ASP A 114 1.92 13.86 2.74
CA ASP A 114 2.20 12.78 3.68
C ASP A 114 3.34 11.89 3.12
N MET A 115 4.18 11.29 3.97
CA MET A 115 5.15 10.28 3.53
C MET A 115 4.42 9.03 3.03
N ILE A 116 4.72 8.57 1.82
CA ILE A 116 4.16 7.31 1.28
C ILE A 116 4.89 6.14 1.97
N PRO A 117 4.16 5.19 2.60
CA PRO A 117 4.77 3.99 3.14
C PRO A 117 5.35 3.12 2.01
N ALA A 118 6.45 2.43 2.30
CA ALA A 118 7.02 1.47 1.38
C ALA A 118 6.24 0.16 1.46
N ASP A 119 5.96 -0.46 0.32
CA ASP A 119 5.32 -1.78 0.27
C ASP A 119 6.36 -2.91 0.21
N GLY A 120 7.60 -2.58 -0.15
CA GLY A 120 8.69 -3.52 -0.33
C GLY A 120 10.07 -2.88 -0.48
N GLU A 121 11.11 -3.69 -0.60
CA GLU A 121 12.51 -3.31 -0.79
C GLU A 121 13.07 -3.86 -2.10
N GLY A 122 13.48 -3.01 -3.03
CA GLY A 122 13.92 -3.41 -4.37
C GLY A 122 15.44 -3.52 -4.56
N THR A 123 15.91 -4.50 -5.33
CA THR A 123 17.28 -4.55 -5.92
C THR A 123 17.17 -4.49 -7.44
N SER A 124 17.71 -3.44 -8.05
CA SER A 124 17.72 -3.26 -9.51
C SER A 124 18.78 -4.16 -10.19
N GLN A 125 18.56 -4.46 -11.47
CA GLN A 125 19.51 -5.24 -12.28
C GLN A 125 20.00 -4.39 -13.46
N THR A 126 21.33 -4.34 -13.66
CA THR A 126 21.94 -3.57 -14.75
C THR A 126 21.47 -4.09 -16.12
N GLY A 127 21.07 -3.16 -17.01
CA GLY A 127 20.68 -3.49 -18.39
C GLY A 127 19.23 -3.96 -18.56
N THR A 128 18.40 -3.92 -17.52
CA THR A 128 16.97 -4.29 -17.60
C THR A 128 16.10 -3.25 -16.88
N ASN A 129 14.81 -3.19 -17.23
CA ASN A 129 13.83 -2.42 -16.46
C ASN A 129 13.29 -3.22 -15.25
N LYS A 130 13.66 -4.49 -15.07
CA LYS A 130 13.21 -5.39 -14.00
C LYS A 130 14.06 -5.23 -12.72
N VAL A 131 13.47 -5.60 -11.57
CA VAL A 131 13.91 -5.36 -10.18
C VAL A 131 13.47 -6.55 -9.35
N ARG A 132 14.21 -7.00 -8.34
CA ARG A 132 13.66 -7.91 -7.33
C ARG A 132 13.14 -7.13 -6.13
N VAL A 133 11.91 -7.29 -5.64
CA VAL A 133 11.38 -6.52 -4.50
C VAL A 133 11.06 -7.44 -3.33
N ARG A 134 11.50 -7.23 -2.10
CA ARG A 134 10.96 -7.96 -0.94
C ARG A 134 9.78 -7.23 -0.33
N LEU A 135 8.59 -7.83 -0.22
CA LEU A 135 7.45 -7.16 0.41
C LEU A 135 7.70 -6.97 1.92
N LEU A 136 7.22 -5.85 2.44
CA LEU A 136 7.31 -5.48 3.86
C LEU A 136 6.06 -5.89 4.66
N ASP A 137 5.01 -6.33 3.97
CA ASP A 137 3.72 -6.73 4.53
C ASP A 137 3.21 -7.96 3.75
N ASP A 138 2.48 -8.86 4.42
CA ASP A 138 1.87 -10.07 3.86
C ASP A 138 0.42 -9.86 3.38
N ASN A 139 -0.13 -8.66 3.58
CA ASN A 139 -1.47 -8.26 3.14
C ASN A 139 -1.56 -8.05 1.61
N LEU A 140 -1.45 -9.15 0.87
CA LEU A 140 -1.58 -9.19 -0.59
C LEU A 140 -2.95 -8.70 -1.07
N ASP A 141 -4.02 -8.92 -0.30
CA ASP A 141 -5.38 -8.51 -0.66
C ASP A 141 -5.48 -6.98 -0.83
N THR A 142 -4.85 -6.21 0.06
CA THR A 142 -4.82 -4.75 -0.04
C THR A 142 -4.00 -4.29 -1.26
N LEU A 143 -2.90 -4.96 -1.56
CA LEU A 143 -2.10 -4.68 -2.76
C LEU A 143 -2.90 -4.99 -4.04
N HIS A 144 -3.64 -6.09 -4.05
CA HIS A 144 -4.52 -6.48 -5.15
C HIS A 144 -5.65 -5.48 -5.37
N ASN A 145 -6.15 -4.86 -4.29
CA ASN A 145 -7.22 -3.88 -4.32
C ASN A 145 -6.72 -2.43 -4.41
N THR A 146 -5.52 -2.22 -4.97
CA THR A 146 -4.96 -0.88 -5.16
C THR A 146 -5.42 -0.27 -6.48
N VAL A 147 -6.07 0.90 -6.41
CA VAL A 147 -6.43 1.72 -7.57
C VAL A 147 -5.42 2.85 -7.72
N VAL A 148 -4.81 2.94 -8.91
CA VAL A 148 -3.84 3.98 -9.26
C VAL A 148 -4.52 5.07 -10.09
N ILE A 149 -4.51 6.30 -9.59
CA ILE A 149 -5.06 7.48 -10.25
C ILE A 149 -3.92 8.43 -10.58
N ALA A 150 -3.76 8.81 -11.86
CA ALA A 150 -2.81 9.83 -12.29
C ALA A 150 -3.54 11.14 -12.60
N GLY A 151 -3.05 12.29 -12.16
CA GLY A 151 -3.67 13.58 -12.49
C GLY A 151 -3.17 14.72 -11.62
N CYS A 152 -3.59 15.95 -11.91
CA CYS A 152 -3.19 17.15 -11.16
C CYS A 152 -4.35 17.81 -10.40
N ALA A 153 -5.56 17.27 -10.51
CA ALA A 153 -6.73 17.82 -9.86
C ALA A 153 -6.68 17.55 -8.33
N PRO A 154 -6.68 18.59 -7.49
CA PRO A 154 -6.56 18.42 -6.04
C PRO A 154 -7.74 17.68 -5.43
N VAL A 155 -8.92 17.68 -6.06
CA VAL A 155 -10.11 16.93 -5.62
C VAL A 155 -9.88 15.42 -5.56
N ILE A 156 -8.90 14.89 -6.30
CA ILE A 156 -8.60 13.46 -6.34
C ILE A 156 -8.15 12.94 -4.95
N SER A 157 -7.45 13.77 -4.16
CA SER A 157 -7.04 13.36 -2.80
C SER A 157 -8.21 13.23 -1.84
N LEU A 158 -9.25 14.08 -1.99
CA LEU A 158 -10.50 13.96 -1.24
C LEU A 158 -11.26 12.69 -1.63
N TRP A 159 -11.26 12.35 -2.92
CA TRP A 159 -11.89 11.13 -3.42
C TRP A 159 -11.17 9.88 -2.98
N ALA A 160 -9.83 9.89 -2.96
CA ALA A 160 -9.02 8.81 -2.41
C ALA A 160 -9.45 8.52 -0.97
N ARG A 161 -9.47 9.55 -0.12
CA ARG A 161 -9.93 9.45 1.28
C ARG A 161 -11.37 8.96 1.41
N ALA A 162 -12.30 9.47 0.61
CA ALA A 162 -13.70 9.06 0.65
C ALA A 162 -13.87 7.60 0.20
N THR A 163 -13.14 7.18 -0.83
CA THR A 163 -13.16 5.82 -1.36
C THR A 163 -12.65 4.83 -0.34
N GLU A 164 -11.49 5.08 0.27
CA GLU A 164 -10.91 4.23 1.32
C GLU A 164 -11.82 4.16 2.55
N ARG A 165 -12.58 5.23 2.86
CA ARG A 165 -13.56 5.23 3.95
C ARG A 165 -14.78 4.34 3.65
N TRP A 166 -15.32 4.40 2.43
CA TRP A 166 -16.54 3.65 2.06
C TRP A 166 -16.24 2.22 1.61
N HIS A 167 -15.02 1.99 1.12
CA HIS A 167 -14.52 0.69 0.68
C HIS A 167 -13.16 0.43 1.33
N PRO A 168 -13.13 0.02 2.61
CA PRO A 168 -11.89 -0.17 3.38
C PRO A 168 -10.92 -1.19 2.77
N GLN A 169 -11.42 -2.10 1.94
CA GLN A 169 -10.61 -3.04 1.19
C GLN A 169 -9.86 -2.42 0.00
N LEU A 170 -10.25 -1.23 -0.47
CA LEU A 170 -9.57 -0.52 -1.55
C LEU A 170 -8.48 0.39 -0.99
N ARG A 171 -7.35 0.42 -1.67
CA ARG A 171 -6.29 1.40 -1.45
C ARG A 171 -6.19 2.32 -2.65
N VAL A 172 -6.10 3.63 -2.45
CA VAL A 172 -6.01 4.59 -3.57
C VAL A 172 -4.61 5.22 -3.61
N GLN A 173 -3.87 4.91 -4.68
CA GLN A 173 -2.59 5.52 -4.97
C GLN A 173 -2.76 6.68 -5.94
N TYR A 174 -2.63 7.90 -5.44
CA TYR A 174 -2.70 9.11 -6.26
C TYR A 174 -1.32 9.54 -6.77
N ASN A 175 -1.07 9.48 -8.07
CA ASN A 175 0.15 9.95 -8.72
C ASN A 175 -0.07 11.33 -9.35
N PHE A 176 0.57 12.36 -8.78
CA PHE A 176 0.51 13.70 -9.35
C PHE A 176 1.15 13.74 -10.75
N ALA A 177 0.37 14.13 -11.75
CA ALA A 177 0.80 14.27 -13.14
C ALA A 177 -0.06 15.32 -13.86
N ASN A 178 0.50 16.08 -14.80
CA ASN A 178 -0.35 16.95 -15.65
C ASN A 178 -1.26 16.10 -16.57
N SER A 179 -2.28 16.73 -17.16
CA SER A 179 -3.30 16.06 -17.97
C SER A 179 -2.73 15.12 -19.05
N MET A 180 -1.76 15.58 -19.85
CA MET A 180 -1.16 14.76 -20.92
C MET A 180 -0.31 13.62 -20.35
N ALA A 181 0.49 13.89 -19.31
CA ALA A 181 1.29 12.85 -18.65
C ALA A 181 0.42 11.76 -18.01
N ALA A 182 -0.70 12.14 -17.39
CA ALA A 182 -1.68 11.22 -16.84
C ALA A 182 -2.31 10.36 -17.94
N LEU A 183 -2.74 10.98 -19.05
CA LEU A 183 -3.34 10.28 -20.19
C LEU A 183 -2.36 9.30 -20.86
N HIS A 184 -1.09 9.69 -21.02
CA HIS A 184 -0.06 8.78 -21.52
C HIS A 184 0.28 7.65 -20.53
N SER A 185 0.20 7.90 -19.22
CA SER A 185 0.38 6.87 -18.19
C SER A 185 -0.73 5.81 -18.28
N LEU A 186 -1.98 6.24 -18.48
CA LEU A 186 -3.11 5.36 -18.78
C LEU A 186 -2.87 4.57 -20.08
N CYS A 187 -2.41 5.23 -21.15
CA CYS A 187 -2.08 4.57 -22.42
C CYS A 187 -0.98 3.51 -22.27
N ARG A 188 0.04 3.75 -21.44
CA ARG A 188 1.08 2.76 -21.14
C ARG A 188 0.63 1.67 -20.16
N GLY A 189 -0.58 1.79 -19.60
CA GLY A 189 -1.13 0.85 -18.63
C GLY A 189 -0.57 1.03 -17.22
N GLU A 190 0.04 2.17 -16.92
CA GLU A 190 0.67 2.48 -15.62
C GLU A 190 -0.31 3.04 -14.58
N ALA A 191 -1.52 3.42 -15.01
CA ALA A 191 -2.59 3.95 -14.16
C ALA A 191 -3.93 3.34 -14.57
N HIS A 192 -4.86 3.24 -13.61
CA HIS A 192 -6.23 2.79 -13.86
C HIS A 192 -7.13 3.94 -14.31
N ILE A 193 -6.86 5.14 -13.80
CA ILE A 193 -7.64 6.35 -14.05
C ILE A 193 -6.67 7.49 -14.36
N ALA A 194 -6.97 8.28 -15.40
CA ALA A 194 -6.29 9.53 -15.71
C ALA A 194 -7.25 10.71 -15.54
N GLY A 195 -6.94 11.62 -14.62
CA GLY A 195 -7.59 12.91 -14.50
C GLY A 195 -6.99 13.90 -15.50
N MET A 196 -7.86 14.62 -16.21
CA MET A 196 -7.46 15.62 -17.20
C MET A 196 -8.45 16.78 -17.24
N HIS A 197 -7.94 17.93 -17.65
CA HIS A 197 -8.71 19.13 -18.00
C HIS A 197 -8.00 19.79 -19.19
N LEU A 198 -8.32 19.33 -20.40
CA LEU A 198 -7.71 19.74 -21.65
C LEU A 198 -8.75 20.44 -22.53
N TYR A 199 -8.34 21.55 -23.15
CA TYR A 199 -9.14 22.30 -24.11
C TYR A 199 -8.41 22.32 -25.44
N ASP A 200 -9.11 21.97 -26.51
CA ASP A 200 -8.60 22.06 -27.87
C ASP A 200 -9.18 23.32 -28.54
N PRO A 201 -8.36 24.35 -28.81
CA PRO A 201 -8.83 25.57 -29.45
C PRO A 201 -9.20 25.39 -30.92
N GLU A 202 -8.73 24.33 -31.60
CA GLU A 202 -9.04 24.10 -33.01
C GLU A 202 -10.42 23.49 -33.19
N THR A 203 -10.79 22.53 -32.34
CA THR A 203 -12.10 21.87 -32.36
C THR A 203 -13.13 22.54 -31.46
N GLY A 204 -12.69 23.34 -30.47
CA GLY A 204 -13.54 23.89 -29.41
C GLY A 204 -14.03 22.83 -28.40
N GLU A 205 -13.52 21.60 -28.48
CA GLU A 205 -13.92 20.50 -27.60
C GLU A 205 -12.97 20.37 -26.39
N TYR A 206 -13.51 19.84 -25.29
CA TYR A 206 -12.72 19.47 -24.11
C TYR A 206 -12.45 17.97 -24.10
N ASN A 207 -11.21 17.59 -23.78
CA ASN A 207 -10.72 16.23 -23.51
C ASN A 207 -10.85 15.21 -24.66
N THR A 208 -11.99 15.13 -25.35
CA THR A 208 -12.31 14.13 -26.37
C THR A 208 -11.28 14.04 -27.50
N PRO A 209 -10.79 15.15 -28.10
CA PRO A 209 -9.76 15.08 -29.14
C PRO A 209 -8.48 14.40 -28.65
N PHE A 210 -8.00 14.79 -27.46
CA PHE A 210 -6.79 14.25 -26.85
C PHE A 210 -6.93 12.77 -26.48
N VAL A 211 -8.10 12.37 -25.94
CA VAL A 211 -8.38 10.97 -25.61
C VAL A 211 -8.39 10.10 -26.86
N ARG A 212 -9.04 10.57 -27.94
CA ARG A 212 -9.09 9.84 -29.22
C ARG A 212 -7.71 9.65 -29.83
N ASP A 213 -6.86 10.67 -29.74
CA ASP A 213 -5.49 10.62 -30.25
C ASP A 213 -4.61 9.67 -29.41
N VAL A 214 -4.54 9.90 -28.10
CA VAL A 214 -3.61 9.16 -27.23
C VAL A 214 -4.03 7.71 -26.97
N LEU A 215 -5.34 7.43 -26.92
CA LEU A 215 -5.86 6.07 -26.69
C LEU A 215 -6.35 5.41 -27.98
N ALA A 216 -5.88 5.86 -29.16
CA ALA A 216 -6.23 5.26 -30.43
C ALA A 216 -6.01 3.73 -30.41
N GLY A 217 -7.08 2.97 -30.69
CA GLY A 217 -7.05 1.50 -30.68
C GLY A 217 -7.19 0.86 -29.30
N ARG A 218 -7.58 1.60 -28.26
CA ARG A 218 -7.87 1.09 -26.92
C ARG A 218 -9.29 1.46 -26.48
N GLU A 219 -9.93 0.55 -25.75
CA GLU A 219 -11.21 0.83 -25.11
C GLU A 219 -10.98 1.59 -23.79
N ALA A 220 -11.71 2.69 -23.63
CA ALA A 220 -11.71 3.48 -22.41
C ALA A 220 -13.10 4.09 -22.18
N VAL A 221 -13.43 4.32 -20.91
CA VAL A 221 -14.64 5.06 -20.52
C VAL A 221 -14.22 6.48 -20.17
N LEU A 222 -14.79 7.46 -20.88
CA LEU A 222 -14.62 8.87 -20.55
C LEU A 222 -15.78 9.30 -19.65
N ILE A 223 -15.46 9.77 -18.44
CA ILE A 223 -16.43 10.27 -17.46
C ILE A 223 -16.22 11.77 -17.29
N THR A 224 -17.22 12.55 -17.69
CA THR A 224 -17.22 14.02 -17.49
C THR A 224 -17.78 14.34 -16.12
N LEU A 225 -16.91 14.86 -15.24
CA LEU A 225 -17.26 15.18 -13.85
C LEU A 225 -17.80 16.61 -13.68
N GLY A 226 -17.43 17.49 -14.60
CA GLY A 226 -17.85 18.88 -14.61
C GLY A 226 -17.41 19.55 -15.91
N VAL A 227 -18.12 20.62 -16.27
CA VAL A 227 -17.79 21.48 -17.41
C VAL A 227 -17.48 22.86 -16.86
N TRP A 228 -16.42 23.48 -17.37
CA TRP A 228 -16.10 24.86 -17.04
C TRP A 228 -16.92 25.77 -17.96
N GLU A 229 -17.80 26.57 -17.38
CA GLU A 229 -18.49 27.65 -18.09
C GLU A 229 -17.81 28.97 -17.69
N GLU A 230 -17.10 29.59 -18.63
CA GLU A 230 -16.53 30.91 -18.42
C GLU A 230 -17.65 31.96 -18.49
N GLY A 231 -17.77 32.77 -17.46
CA GLY A 231 -18.77 33.83 -17.35
C GLY A 231 -18.30 34.93 -16.41
N LEU A 232 -18.95 36.09 -16.49
CA LEU A 232 -18.80 37.15 -15.49
C LEU A 232 -19.72 36.80 -14.31
N LEU A 233 -19.13 36.60 -13.12
CA LEU A 233 -19.85 36.53 -11.85
C LEU A 233 -20.51 37.87 -11.53
#